data_AF-A0A1W9GZP6-F1
#
_entry.id   AF-A0A1W9GZP6-F1
#
_cell.length_a   1.000
_cell.length_b   1.000
_cell.length_c   1.000
_cell.angle_alpha   90.00
_cell.angle_beta   90.00
_cell.angle_gamma   90.00
#
_symmetry.space_group_name_H-M   'P 1'
#
loop_
_entity.id
_entity.type
_entity.pdbx_description
1 polymer ?
#
loop_
_entity_poly.entity_id
_entity_poly.type
_entity_poly.pdbx_seq_one_letter_code
_entity_poly.pdbx_strand_id
1 'polypeptide(L)'
;MAKRTRTTTSDAVQILYRRYYEGRPERVRGLADARARDSVARKLTTLRLRAGLTQRQLANLVGTTASAICRLENADYAGHSLAMLNRIAAAFKQRVENRNRNKGQALIYGLY
;
A
#
# COMPACT_ATOMS: atom_id res chain seq x y z
N MET A 1 42.69 20.71 -22.80
CA MET A 1 42.08 19.87 -21.73
C MET A 1 40.69 20.41 -21.43
N ALA A 2 39.62 19.66 -21.70
CA ALA A 2 38.25 20.13 -21.49
C ALA A 2 37.92 20.19 -19.99
N LYS A 3 37.55 21.38 -19.50
CA LYS A 3 37.20 21.63 -18.10
C LYS A 3 35.83 21.00 -17.81
N ARG A 4 35.77 19.95 -16.98
CA ARG A 4 34.48 19.39 -16.51
C ARG A 4 33.76 20.47 -15.69
N THR A 5 32.68 21.02 -16.22
CA THR A 5 31.78 21.90 -15.48
C THR A 5 31.05 21.09 -14.41
N ARG A 6 31.20 21.50 -13.13
CA ARG A 6 30.44 20.89 -12.02
C ARG A 6 29.01 21.39 -12.07
N THR A 7 28.06 20.53 -12.42
CA THR A 7 26.64 20.81 -12.26
C THR A 7 26.31 20.87 -10.78
N THR A 8 26.03 22.07 -10.27
CA THR A 8 25.53 22.29 -8.91
C THR A 8 24.00 22.23 -8.94
N THR A 9 23.41 21.20 -8.33
CA THR A 9 21.96 21.11 -8.13
C THR A 9 21.63 21.39 -6.67
N SER A 10 20.55 22.11 -6.40
CA SER A 10 20.01 22.30 -5.04
C SER A 10 19.05 21.17 -4.63
N ASP A 11 18.76 20.23 -5.53
CA ASP A 11 17.92 19.07 -5.25
C ASP A 11 18.70 18.02 -4.44
N ALA A 12 18.45 18.00 -3.13
CA ALA A 12 19.06 17.04 -2.22
C ALA A 12 18.77 15.57 -2.63
N VAL A 13 17.60 15.26 -3.18
CA VAL A 13 17.24 13.90 -3.63
C VAL A 13 18.10 13.51 -4.83
N GLN A 14 18.28 14.42 -5.78
CA GLN A 14 19.13 14.18 -6.94
C GLN A 14 20.60 13.95 -6.54
N ILE A 15 21.10 14.71 -5.56
CA ILE A 15 22.45 14.53 -5.00
C ILE A 15 22.57 13.13 -4.37
N LEU A 16 21.62 12.74 -3.52
CA LEU A 16 21.64 11.43 -2.87
C LEU A 16 21.55 10.28 -3.89
N TYR A 17 20.71 10.44 -4.92
CA TYR A 17 20.57 9.46 -5.99
C TYR A 17 21.91 9.24 -6.71
N ARG A 18 22.53 10.32 -7.16
CA ARG A 18 23.85 10.29 -7.80
C ARG A 18 24.92 9.67 -6.91
N ARG A 19 24.94 10.03 -5.62
CA ARG A 19 25.98 9.58 -4.68
C ARG A 19 25.87 8.11 -4.32
N TYR A 20 24.65 7.58 -4.20
CA TYR A 20 24.42 6.26 -3.63
C TYR A 20 23.83 5.22 -4.59
N TYR A 21 23.26 5.62 -5.72
CA TYR A 21 22.49 4.71 -6.60
C TYR A 21 22.98 4.69 -8.05
N GLU A 22 23.46 5.81 -8.59
CA GLU A 22 23.95 5.88 -9.98
C GLU A 22 25.11 4.87 -10.20
N GLY A 23 25.01 4.08 -11.29
CA GLY A 23 25.97 3.02 -11.62
C GLY A 23 25.90 1.75 -10.75
N ARG A 24 24.91 1.63 -9.84
CA ARG A 24 24.77 0.49 -8.91
C ARG A 24 23.43 -0.24 -9.11
N PRO A 25 23.35 -1.18 -10.06
CA PRO A 25 22.06 -1.76 -10.49
C PRO A 25 21.29 -2.45 -9.35
N GLU A 26 21.98 -3.16 -8.45
CA GLU A 26 21.32 -3.81 -7.30
C GLU A 26 20.65 -2.81 -6.35
N ARG A 27 21.29 -1.65 -6.12
CA ARG A 27 20.72 -0.59 -5.26
C ARG A 27 19.54 0.09 -5.94
N VAL A 28 19.61 0.31 -7.25
CA VAL A 28 18.50 0.86 -8.03
C VAL A 28 17.29 -0.09 -7.99
N ARG A 29 17.53 -1.40 -8.14
CA ARG A 29 16.49 -2.42 -8.00
C ARG A 29 15.88 -2.43 -6.61
N GLY A 30 16.71 -2.43 -5.56
CA GLY A 30 16.23 -2.35 -4.18
C GLY A 30 15.39 -1.10 -3.90
N LEU A 31 15.75 0.05 -4.47
CA LEU A 31 14.97 1.29 -4.38
C LEU A 31 13.61 1.15 -5.09
N ALA A 32 13.58 0.53 -6.27
CA ALA A 32 12.34 0.28 -7.00
C ALA A 32 11.40 -0.66 -6.22
N ASP A 33 11.96 -1.74 -5.66
CA ASP A 33 11.21 -2.70 -4.83
C ASP A 33 10.66 -2.01 -3.56
N ALA A 34 11.47 -1.19 -2.88
CA ALA A 34 11.04 -0.43 -1.71
C ALA A 34 9.88 0.53 -2.06
N ARG A 35 9.97 1.25 -3.19
CA ARG A 35 8.90 2.13 -3.69
C ARG A 35 7.61 1.36 -3.97
N ALA A 36 7.71 0.18 -4.58
CA ALA A 36 6.54 -0.65 -4.87
C ALA A 36 5.86 -1.11 -3.57
N ARG A 37 6.63 -1.56 -2.58
CA ARG A 37 6.10 -1.97 -1.26
C ARG A 37 5.41 -0.83 -0.54
N ASP A 38 6.04 0.35 -0.50
CA ASP A 38 5.48 1.55 0.10
C ASP A 38 4.19 2.02 -0.60
N SER A 39 4.13 1.97 -1.94
CA SER A 39 2.91 2.30 -2.69
C SER A 39 1.72 1.42 -2.28
N VAL A 40 1.96 0.10 -2.13
CA VAL A 40 0.94 -0.85 -1.68
C VAL A 40 0.51 -0.55 -0.24
N ALA A 41 1.47 -0.30 0.65
CA ALA A 41 1.23 0.01 2.05
C ALA A 41 0.32 1.25 2.21
N ARG A 42 0.64 2.35 1.50
CA ARG A 42 -0.19 3.57 1.51
C ARG A 42 -1.59 3.35 0.96
N LYS A 43 -1.73 2.55 -0.10
CA LYS A 43 -3.04 2.19 -0.67
C LYS A 43 -3.88 1.41 0.33
N LEU A 44 -3.28 0.44 1.03
CA LEU A 44 -3.96 -0.32 2.07
C LEU A 44 -4.46 0.58 3.21
N THR A 45 -3.57 1.43 3.75
CA THR A 45 -3.93 2.41 4.79
C THR A 45 -5.07 3.30 4.34
N THR A 46 -5.00 3.83 3.12
CA THR A 46 -6.04 4.69 2.55
C THR A 46 -7.38 3.95 2.43
N LEU A 47 -7.37 2.71 1.92
CA LEU A 47 -8.59 1.88 1.81
C LEU A 47 -9.20 1.59 3.17
N ARG A 48 -8.38 1.23 4.16
CA ARG A 48 -8.82 0.97 5.53
C ARG A 48 -9.50 2.21 6.14
N LEU A 49 -8.84 3.37 6.03
CA LEU A 49 -9.36 4.62 6.58
C LEU A 49 -10.65 5.06 5.89
N ARG A 50 -10.73 4.96 4.55
CA ARG A 50 -11.95 5.24 3.79
C ARG A 50 -13.12 4.34 4.17
N ALA A 51 -12.84 3.12 4.61
CA ALA A 51 -13.85 2.19 5.11
C ALA A 51 -14.19 2.38 6.60
N GLY A 52 -13.54 3.34 7.29
CA GLY A 52 -13.77 3.61 8.71
C GLY A 52 -13.29 2.49 9.64
N LEU A 53 -12.32 1.68 9.20
CA LEU A 53 -11.85 0.52 9.96
C LEU A 53 -10.59 0.87 10.75
N THR A 54 -10.49 0.36 11.98
CA THR A 54 -9.21 0.26 12.69
C THR A 54 -8.38 -0.90 12.13
N GLN A 55 -7.07 -0.93 12.41
CA GLN A 55 -6.22 -2.06 12.01
C GLN A 55 -6.73 -3.39 12.57
N ARG A 56 -7.24 -3.40 13.81
CA ARG A 56 -7.80 -4.60 14.45
C ARG A 56 -9.11 -5.05 13.81
N GLN A 57 -9.98 -4.12 13.42
CA GLN A 57 -11.20 -4.46 12.69
C GLN A 57 -10.90 -5.04 11.31
N LEU A 58 -9.93 -4.47 10.58
CA LEU A 58 -9.48 -5.04 9.30
C LEU A 58 -8.84 -6.42 9.49
N ALA A 59 -8.02 -6.59 10.53
CA ALA A 59 -7.40 -7.87 10.85
C ALA A 59 -8.45 -8.97 11.07
N ASN A 60 -9.48 -8.69 11.86
CA ASN A 60 -10.58 -9.61 12.10
C ASN A 60 -11.33 -9.96 10.81
N LEU A 61 -11.58 -8.97 9.94
CA LEU A 61 -12.28 -9.18 8.67
C LEU A 61 -11.51 -10.09 7.71
N VAL A 62 -10.18 -10.00 7.70
CA VAL A 62 -9.30 -10.73 6.77
C VAL A 62 -8.84 -12.08 7.35
N GLY A 63 -9.04 -12.29 8.66
CA GLY A 63 -8.57 -13.46 9.39
C GLY A 63 -7.06 -13.42 9.62
N THR A 64 -6.54 -12.30 10.12
CA THR A 64 -5.13 -12.11 10.49
C THR A 64 -5.00 -11.30 11.79
N THR A 65 -3.79 -10.87 12.15
CA THR A 65 -3.53 -10.09 13.37
C THR A 65 -3.38 -8.60 13.08
N ALA A 66 -3.69 -7.75 14.07
CA ALA A 66 -3.47 -6.31 13.96
C ALA A 66 -1.99 -5.96 13.71
N SER A 67 -1.05 -6.74 14.28
CA SER A 67 0.39 -6.57 14.05
C SER A 67 0.79 -6.90 12.61
N ALA A 68 0.16 -7.90 11.97
CA ALA A 68 0.36 -8.18 10.56
C ALA A 68 -0.16 -7.04 9.67
N ILE A 69 -1.33 -6.47 9.99
CA ILE A 69 -1.84 -5.27 9.29
C ILE A 69 -0.88 -4.09 9.46
N CYS A 70 -0.38 -3.84 10.67
CA CYS A 70 0.56 -2.75 10.94
C CYS A 70 1.84 -2.89 10.09
N ARG A 71 2.45 -4.08 10.02
CA ARG A 71 3.61 -4.33 9.15
C ARG A 71 3.33 -4.10 7.66
N LEU A 72 2.15 -4.52 7.19
CA LEU A 72 1.72 -4.29 5.81
C LEU A 72 1.54 -2.79 5.51
N GLU A 73 0.99 -2.02 6.44
CA GLU A 73 0.80 -0.57 6.32
C GLU A 73 2.11 0.24 6.42
N ASN A 74 3.18 -0.35 6.98
CA ASN A 74 4.50 0.28 7.11
C ASN A 74 5.52 -0.20 6.07
N ALA A 75 5.12 -1.01 5.09
CA ALA A 75 6.01 -1.65 4.11
C ALA A 75 7.13 -2.52 4.71
N ASP A 76 7.01 -2.88 5.99
CA ASP A 76 7.96 -3.69 6.77
C ASP A 76 7.48 -5.15 6.85
N TYR A 77 7.12 -5.72 5.70
CA TYR A 77 6.72 -7.12 5.59
C TYR A 77 7.78 -7.91 4.82
N ALA A 78 8.21 -9.04 5.39
CA ALA A 78 9.10 -9.99 4.73
C ALA A 78 8.25 -11.14 4.13
N GLY A 79 8.09 -11.17 2.80
CA GLY A 79 7.46 -12.29 2.09
C GLY A 79 5.91 -12.35 2.10
N HIS A 80 5.37 -13.10 1.12
CA HIS A 80 3.94 -13.43 0.88
C HIS A 80 2.89 -12.30 0.94
N SER A 81 3.23 -11.07 0.53
CA SER A 81 2.23 -10.00 0.46
C SER A 81 1.13 -10.27 -0.56
N LEU A 82 1.40 -10.92 -1.69
CA LEU A 82 0.39 -11.10 -2.74
C LEU A 82 -0.83 -11.90 -2.25
N ALA A 83 -0.60 -13.02 -1.55
CA ALA A 83 -1.68 -13.83 -1.00
C ALA A 83 -2.49 -13.05 0.07
N MET A 84 -1.82 -12.28 0.91
CA MET A 84 -2.49 -11.46 1.93
C MET A 84 -3.26 -10.28 1.31
N LEU A 85 -2.70 -9.62 0.30
CA LEU A 85 -3.36 -8.57 -0.47
C LEU A 85 -4.58 -9.11 -1.19
N ASN A 86 -4.53 -10.34 -1.73
CA ASN A 86 -5.69 -11.00 -2.32
C ASN A 86 -6.79 -11.27 -1.28
N ARG A 87 -6.43 -11.72 -0.07
CA ARG A 87 -7.40 -11.89 1.02
C ARG A 87 -8.04 -10.56 1.44
N ILE A 88 -7.24 -9.49 1.52
CA ILE A 88 -7.75 -8.14 1.79
C ILE A 88 -8.71 -7.70 0.68
N ALA A 89 -8.33 -7.83 -0.59
CA ALA A 89 -9.18 -7.47 -1.71
C ALA A 89 -10.50 -8.24 -1.72
N ALA A 90 -10.46 -9.55 -1.46
CA ALA A 90 -11.65 -10.40 -1.35
C ALA A 90 -12.57 -9.94 -0.20
N ALA A 91 -12.01 -9.64 0.97
CA ALA A 91 -12.76 -9.14 2.11
C ALA A 91 -13.47 -7.80 1.82
N PHE A 92 -12.80 -6.89 1.12
CA PHE A 92 -13.41 -5.63 0.69
C PHE A 92 -14.52 -5.83 -0.35
N LYS A 93 -14.32 -6.72 -1.34
CA LYS A 93 -15.32 -7.05 -2.36
C LYS A 93 -16.61 -7.62 -1.73
N GLN A 94 -16.48 -8.59 -0.84
CA GLN A 94 -17.61 -9.18 -0.12
C GLN A 94 -18.38 -8.13 0.69
N ARG A 95 -17.69 -7.18 1.33
CA ARG A 95 -18.34 -6.11 2.10
C ARG A 95 -19.17 -5.17 1.21
N VAL A 96 -18.67 -4.83 0.02
CA VAL A 96 -19.41 -4.00 -0.94
C VAL A 96 -20.64 -4.74 -1.46
N GLU A 97 -20.50 -6.02 -1.78
CA GLU A 97 -21.62 -6.88 -2.21
C GLU A 97 -22.70 -6.99 -1.12
N ASN A 98 -22.31 -7.17 0.13
CA ASN A 98 -23.24 -7.22 1.27
C ASN A 98 -23.96 -5.87 1.47
N ARG A 99 -23.25 -4.74 1.34
CA ARG A 99 -23.88 -3.41 1.41
C ARG A 99 -24.89 -3.20 0.29
N ASN A 100 -24.58 -3.62 -0.93
CA ASN A 100 -25.49 -3.48 -2.07
C ASN A 100 -26.73 -4.38 -1.93
N ARG A 101 -26.56 -5.62 -1.45
CA ARG A 101 -27.68 -6.52 -1.13
C ARG A 101 -28.61 -5.95 -0.07
N ASN A 102 -28.06 -5.41 1.03
CA ASN A 102 -28.87 -4.82 2.10
C ASN A 102 -29.64 -3.57 1.63
N LYS A 103 -29.04 -2.75 0.75
CA LYS A 103 -29.75 -1.61 0.14
C LYS A 103 -30.90 -2.07 -0.77
N GLY A 104 -30.70 -3.15 -1.54
CA GLY A 104 -31.75 -3.74 -2.37
C GLY A 104 -32.91 -4.28 -1.53
N GLN A 105 -32.64 -4.93 -0.40
CA GLN A 105 -33.66 -5.40 0.53
C GLN A 105 -34.42 -4.24 1.20
N ALA A 106 -33.72 -3.18 1.65
CA ALA A 106 -34.37 -2.02 2.25
C ALA A 106 -35.34 -1.29 1.30
N LEU A 107 -35.07 -1.30 -0.02
CA LEU A 107 -35.99 -0.74 -1.02
C LEU A 107 -37.21 -1.63 -1.28
N ILE A 108 -37.10 -2.95 -1.08
CA ILE A 108 -38.21 -3.90 -1.26
C ILE A 108 -39.20 -3.84 -0.09
N TYR A 109 -38.70 -3.60 1.14
CA TYR A 109 -39.54 -3.56 2.36
C TYR A 109 -39.98 -2.14 2.78
N GLY A 110 -39.59 -1.09 2.03
CA GLY A 110 -39.89 0.32 2.34
C GLY A 110 -41.07 0.94 1.58
N LEU A 111 -41.90 0.13 0.92
CA LEU A 111 -43.11 0.55 0.20
C LEU A 111 -44.33 -0.20 0.75
N TYR A 112 -44.75 0.11 1.98
CA TYR A 112 -46.10 -0.13 2.51
C TYR A 112 -46.44 0.93 3.55
#